data_AF-A0A5R8UHU3-F1
#
_entry.id   AF-A0A5R8UHU3-F1
#
_cell.length_a   1.000
_cell.length_b   1.000
_cell.length_c   1.000
_cell.angle_alpha   90.00
_cell.angle_beta   90.00
_cell.angle_gamma   90.00
#
_symmetry.space_group_name_H-M   'P 1'
#
loop_
_entity.id
_entity.type
_entity.pdbx_description
1 polymer ?
#
loop_
_entity_poly.entity_id
_entity_poly.type
_entity_poly.pdbx_seq_one_letter_code
_entity_poly.pdbx_strand_id
1 'polypeptide(L)' 'MPPLPEPEIDPVVRELLYAYSVMSRSRRYAGMPGIPLPLSISDIHDYLKAHPILIDGDEFEAVIFALDDNYFSRTDDFDE' A
#
# COMPACT_ATOMS: atom_id res chain seq x y z
N MET A 1 18.41 28.53 -17.83
CA MET A 1 18.80 27.60 -16.77
C MET A 1 18.48 26.19 -17.26
N PRO A 2 19.36 25.20 -17.09
CA PRO A 2 18.96 23.80 -17.31
C PRO A 2 17.84 23.43 -16.34
N PRO A 3 16.96 22.47 -16.68
CA PRO A 3 15.96 21.97 -15.75
C PRO A 3 16.67 21.42 -14.50
N LEU A 4 16.07 21.66 -13.33
CA LEU A 4 16.55 21.02 -12.11
C LEU A 4 16.49 19.50 -12.31
N PRO A 5 17.50 18.74 -11.85
CA PRO A 5 17.46 17.29 -11.93
C PRO A 5 16.21 16.79 -11.19
N GLU A 6 15.58 15.76 -11.75
CA GLU A 6 14.49 15.08 -11.05
C GLU A 6 14.97 14.67 -9.65
N PRO A 7 14.13 14.88 -8.62
CA PRO A 7 14.52 14.55 -7.26
C PRO A 7 14.87 13.07 -7.16
N GLU A 8 15.87 12.77 -6.34
CA GLU A 8 16.27 11.41 -6.02
C GLU A 8 15.07 10.70 -5.38
N ILE A 9 14.66 9.56 -5.95
CA ILE A 9 13.53 8.78 -5.43
C ILE A 9 13.84 8.43 -3.98
N ASP A 10 13.02 8.95 -3.07
CA ASP A 10 13.15 8.67 -1.65
C ASP A 10 13.06 7.15 -1.42
N PRO A 11 14.13 6.52 -0.90
CA PRO A 11 14.17 5.08 -0.71
C PRO A 11 13.10 4.58 0.26
N VAL A 12 12.68 5.39 1.24
CA VAL A 12 11.63 5.06 2.21
C VAL A 12 10.27 5.03 1.51
N VAL A 13 9.97 6.06 0.72
CA VAL A 13 8.72 6.10 -0.07
C VAL A 13 8.68 4.93 -1.05
N ARG A 14 9.80 4.62 -1.70
CA ARG A 14 9.89 3.46 -2.60
C ARG A 14 9.61 2.15 -1.86
N GLU A 15 10.15 1.97 -0.67
CA GLU A 15 9.93 0.78 0.17
C GLU A 15 8.46 0.64 0.57
N LEU A 16 7.82 1.72 1.01
CA LEU A 16 6.40 1.75 1.38
C LEU A 16 5.48 1.38 0.20
N LEU A 17 5.72 1.99 -0.97
CA LEU A 17 4.95 1.70 -2.18
C LEU A 17 5.18 0.26 -2.65
N TYR A 18 6.42 -0.22 -2.58
CA TYR A 18 6.74 -1.59 -2.92
C TYR A 18 6.03 -2.58 -1.99
N ALA A 19 6.06 -2.36 -0.68
CA ALA A 19 5.39 -3.20 0.29
C ALA A 19 3.87 -3.27 0.04
N TYR A 20 3.24 -2.11 -0.16
CA TYR A 20 1.81 -2.05 -0.51
C TYR A 20 1.51 -2.82 -1.80
N SER A 21 2.37 -2.67 -2.83
CA SER A 21 2.20 -3.40 -4.09
C SER A 21 2.28 -4.91 -3.91
N VAL A 22 3.15 -5.41 -3.03
CA VAL A 22 3.30 -6.85 -2.75
C VAL A 22 2.06 -7.38 -2.03
N MET A 23 1.63 -6.71 -0.95
CA MET A 23 0.45 -7.12 -0.18
C MET A 23 -0.85 -7.04 -1.01
N SER A 24 -0.98 -6.03 -1.87
CA SER A 24 -2.16 -5.88 -2.73
C SER A 24 -2.36 -7.05 -3.71
N ARG A 25 -1.30 -7.81 -4.02
CA ARG A 25 -1.39 -9.00 -4.90
C ARG A 25 -2.06 -10.18 -4.22
N SER A 26 -2.01 -10.27 -2.89
CA SER A 26 -2.69 -11.29 -2.10
C SER A 26 -4.06 -10.84 -1.60
N ARG A 27 -4.57 -9.69 -2.09
CA ARG A 27 -5.89 -9.18 -1.71
C ARG A 27 -6.96 -10.24 -1.91
N ARG A 28 -7.78 -10.41 -0.88
CA ARG A 28 -8.91 -11.33 -0.89
C ARG A 28 -10.11 -10.67 -1.54
N TYR A 29 -10.95 -11.47 -2.17
CA TYR A 29 -12.16 -11.02 -2.84
C TYR A 29 -13.36 -11.82 -2.31
N ALA A 30 -14.51 -11.15 -2.16
CA ALA A 30 -15.72 -11.74 -1.60
C ALA A 30 -16.95 -11.55 -2.51
N GLY A 31 -17.88 -12.51 -2.43
CA GLY A 31 -19.15 -12.48 -3.15
C GLY A 31 -19.05 -12.81 -4.64
N MET A 32 -20.21 -12.95 -5.28
CA MET A 32 -20.34 -13.28 -6.70
C MET A 32 -19.81 -12.21 -7.68
N PRO A 33 -19.78 -10.90 -7.35
CA PRO A 33 -19.06 -9.94 -8.18
C PRO A 33 -17.55 -9.90 -7.92
N GLY A 34 -17.04 -10.61 -6.91
CA GLY A 34 -15.61 -10.57 -6.55
C GLY A 34 -15.20 -9.19 -6.05
N ILE A 35 -15.86 -8.68 -5.01
CA ILE A 35 -15.56 -7.37 -4.41
C ILE A 35 -14.23 -7.47 -3.65
N PRO A 36 -13.27 -6.56 -3.89
CA PRO A 36 -12.02 -6.53 -3.13
C PRO A 36 -12.31 -6.28 -1.65
N LEU A 37 -11.68 -7.08 -0.78
CA LEU A 37 -11.68 -6.82 0.66
C LEU A 37 -10.50 -5.91 1.04
N PRO A 38 -10.64 -5.07 2.07
CA PRO A 38 -9.53 -4.31 2.64
C PRO A 38 -8.39 -5.22 3.08
N LEU A 39 -7.16 -4.70 3.03
CA LEU A 39 -6.00 -5.36 3.63
C LEU A 39 -6.21 -5.46 5.14
N SER A 40 -5.89 -6.61 5.70
CA SER A 40 -5.99 -6.82 7.14
C SER A 40 -4.66 -6.54 7.83
N ILE A 41 -4.71 -6.25 9.12
CA ILE A 41 -3.52 -6.13 9.96
C ILE A 41 -2.63 -7.38 9.89
N SER A 42 -3.23 -8.57 9.71
CA SER A 42 -2.48 -9.82 9.53
C SER A 42 -1.65 -9.84 8.25
N ASP A 43 -2.16 -9.27 7.15
CA ASP A 43 -1.40 -9.18 5.89
C ASP A 43 -0.13 -8.31 6.09
N ILE A 44 -0.26 -7.22 6.86
CA ILE A 44 0.86 -6.33 7.21
C ILE A 44 1.87 -7.04 8.10
N HIS A 45 1.40 -7.71 9.16
CA HIS A 45 2.27 -8.43 10.08
C HIS A 45 2.99 -9.58 9.41
N ASP A 46 2.35 -10.28 8.48
CA ASP A 46 2.99 -11.35 7.71
C ASP A 46 4.05 -10.80 6.74
N TYR A 47 3.80 -9.62 6.14
CA TYR A 47 4.83 -8.92 5.36
C TYR A 47 6.04 -8.55 6.22
N LEU A 48 5.83 -7.93 7.39
CA LEU A 48 6.90 -7.50 8.30
C LEU A 48 7.73 -8.68 8.86
N LYS A 49 7.11 -9.85 9.06
CA LYS A 49 7.84 -11.07 9.42
C LYS A 49 8.81 -11.53 8.33
N ALA A 50 8.42 -11.37 7.06
CA ALA A 50 9.22 -11.78 5.91
C ALA A 50 10.23 -10.71 5.47
N HIS A 51 9.93 -9.44 5.73
CA HIS A 51 10.68 -8.28 5.28
C HIS A 51 10.97 -7.34 6.46
N PRO A 52 12.15 -7.45 7.09
CA PRO A 52 12.57 -6.49 8.11
C PRO A 52 12.74 -5.11 7.49
N ILE A 53 12.04 -4.11 8.04
CA ILE A 53 12.09 -2.72 7.61
C ILE A 53 12.69 -1.83 8.71
N LEU A 54 13.17 -0.65 8.34
CA LEU A 54 13.75 0.33 9.27
C LEU A 54 12.76 1.42 9.72
N ILE A 55 11.52 1.35 9.23
CA ILE A 55 10.43 2.27 9.56
C ILE A 55 9.77 1.79 10.86
N ASP A 56 9.28 2.73 11.68
CA ASP A 56 8.46 2.39 12.84
C ASP A 56 7.23 1.57 12.41
N GLY A 57 6.89 0.55 13.19
CA GLY A 57 5.82 -0.39 12.84
C GLY A 57 4.46 0.29 12.74
N ASP A 58 4.14 1.19 13.67
CA ASP A 58 2.86 1.89 13.69
C ASP A 58 2.78 2.90 12.53
N GLU A 59 3.90 3.57 12.21
CA GLU A 59 4.00 4.46 11.05
C GLU A 59 3.82 3.70 9.74
N PHE A 60 4.46 2.53 9.61
CA PHE A 60 4.31 1.67 8.45
C PHE A 60 2.86 1.19 8.28
N GLU A 61 2.23 0.69 9.34
CA GLU A 61 0.84 0.26 9.35
C GLU A 61 -0.10 1.38 8.90
N ALA A 62 0.07 2.59 9.46
CA ALA A 62 -0.75 3.75 9.12
C ALA A 62 -0.64 4.13 7.64
N VAL A 63 0.57 4.10 7.07
CA VAL A 63 0.78 4.39 5.64
C VAL A 63 0.12 3.33 4.75
N ILE A 64 0.27 2.05 5.09
CA ILE A 64 -0.32 0.96 4.31
C ILE A 64 -1.84 1.05 4.32
N PHE A 65 -2.47 1.32 5.47
CA PHE A 65 -3.91 1.53 5.54
C PHE A 65 -4.36 2.77 4.76
N ALA A 66 -3.62 3.88 4.84
CA ALA A 66 -3.96 5.08 4.07
C ALA A 66 -3.89 4.85 2.55
N LEU A 67 -2.94 4.05 2.07
CA LEU A 67 -2.86 3.64 0.67
C LEU A 67 -4.02 2.70 0.28
N ASP A 68 -4.41 1.81 1.18
CA ASP A 68 -5.55 0.89 0.99
C ASP A 68 -6.87 1.66 0.90
N ASP A 69 -7.13 2.57 1.83
CA ASP A 69 -8.30 3.44 1.83
C ASP A 69 -8.34 4.30 0.56
N ASN A 70 -7.19 4.80 0.09
CA ASN A 70 -7.14 5.55 -1.16
C ASN A 70 -7.57 4.72 -2.37
N TYR A 71 -7.21 3.43 -2.41
CA TYR A 71 -7.64 2.53 -3.47
C TYR A 71 -9.17 2.42 -3.54
N PHE A 72 -9.84 2.26 -2.39
CA PHE A 72 -11.31 2.19 -2.32
C PHE A 72 -11.98 3.53 -2.65
N SER A 73 -11.43 4.64 -2.13
CA SER A 73 -11.97 5.98 -2.43
C SER A 73 -11.99 6.30 -3.92
N ARG A 74 -10.97 5.84 -4.67
CA ARG A 74 -10.89 6.04 -6.11
C ARG A 74 -11.80 5.14 -6.90
N THR A 75 -12.09 3.92 -6.44
CA THR A 75 -13.05 3.04 -7.11
C THR A 75 -14.48 3.56 -7.00
N ASP A 76 -14.84 4.14 -5.86
CA ASP A 76 -16.17 4.73 -5.67
C ASP A 76 -16.43 5.88 -6.67
N ASP A 77 -15.41 6.67 -7.02
CA ASP A 77 -15.50 7.74 -8.02
C ASP A 77 -15.81 7.24 -9.45
N PHE A 78 -15.59 5.95 -9.76
CA PHE A 78 -15.88 5.37 -11.09
C PHE A 78 -17.26 4.70 -11.17
N ASP A 79 -17.94 4.52 -10.05
CA ASP A 79 -19.26 3.90 -9.96
C ASP A 79 -20.42 4.95 -9.94
N GLU A 80 -20.11 6.25 -9.98
CA GLU A 80 -21.06 7.38 -10.18
C GLU A 80 -21.32 7.76 -11.66
#